data_AF-A0A951RCW2-F1
#
_entry.id   AF-A0A951RCW2-F1
#
_cell.length_a   1.000
_cell.length_b   1.000
_cell.length_c   1.000
_cell.angle_alpha   90.00
_cell.angle_beta   90.00
_cell.angle_gamma   90.00
#
_symmetry.space_group_name_H-M   'P 1'
#
loop_
_entity.id
_entity.type
_entity.pdbx_description
1 polymer ?
#
loop_
_entity_poly.entity_id
_entity_poly.type
_entity_poly.pdbx_seq_one_letter_code
_entity_poly.pdbx_strand_id
1 'polypeptide(L)'
;MSWDWSTATTQLENGQAISIYNADGEQIYFTDKGTFTWQKDAIPDYAWFNGTANHHLLTDSITDIPVRINTLYGDYHDPDSKIIPMKVHRGKQPYDLVHNRILQAKLWDPEKGKGGLWVDYDWDAALKAGMDYLDLPFSGQYGFVETIFNNNEPPEGLTTFDEISKYRFRKKAAAIFQDEDMAGMALPTPAQKKQVPVPATTVVSAGGC
;
A
#
# COMPACT_ATOMS: atom_id res chain seq x y z
N MET A 1 4.21 9.15 5.42
CA MET A 1 4.31 8.15 4.33
C MET A 1 2.92 7.74 3.88
N SER A 2 2.72 7.57 2.57
CA SER A 2 1.44 7.10 2.03
C SER A 2 1.54 6.36 0.72
N TRP A 3 0.53 5.52 0.46
CA TRP A 3 0.34 4.81 -0.82
C TRP A 3 -1.09 5.00 -1.34
N ASP A 4 -1.23 5.74 -2.44
CA ASP A 4 -2.50 6.00 -3.11
C ASP A 4 -2.67 5.11 -4.35
N TRP A 5 -3.51 4.07 -4.27
CA TRP A 5 -3.84 3.21 -5.41
C TRP A 5 -4.80 3.88 -6.41
N SER A 6 -5.48 4.97 -6.05
CA SER A 6 -6.47 5.62 -6.93
C SER A 6 -5.83 6.25 -8.17
N THR A 7 -4.52 6.48 -8.14
CA THR A 7 -3.75 6.99 -9.27
C THR A 7 -3.14 5.88 -10.12
N ALA A 8 -3.18 4.61 -9.68
CA ALA A 8 -2.68 3.50 -10.49
C ALA A 8 -3.44 3.42 -11.81
N THR A 9 -2.76 2.96 -12.87
CA THR A 9 -3.25 2.82 -14.25
C THR A 9 -3.66 4.12 -14.96
N THR A 10 -3.66 5.28 -14.27
CA THR A 10 -4.10 6.56 -14.85
C THR A 10 -3.10 7.18 -15.82
N GLN A 11 -1.81 6.88 -15.69
CA GLN A 11 -0.76 7.43 -16.54
C GLN A 11 -0.02 6.30 -17.25
N LEU A 12 -0.22 6.23 -18.57
CA LEU A 12 0.50 5.36 -19.50
C LEU A 12 1.15 6.25 -20.56
N GLU A 13 2.35 5.90 -21.00
CA GLU A 13 3.01 6.58 -22.12
C GLU A 13 3.08 5.62 -23.30
N ASN A 14 2.39 5.97 -24.39
CA ASN A 14 2.27 5.09 -25.56
C ASN A 14 1.76 3.67 -25.22
N GLY A 15 0.90 3.55 -24.19
CA GLY A 15 0.38 2.26 -23.71
C GLY A 15 1.39 1.44 -22.88
N GLN A 16 2.51 2.03 -22.48
CA GLN A 16 3.52 1.40 -21.62
C GLN A 16 3.51 2.01 -20.22
N ALA A 17 3.83 1.18 -19.22
CA ALA A 17 3.99 1.63 -17.85
C ALA A 17 5.18 2.57 -17.69
N ILE A 18 4.95 3.63 -16.94
CA ILE A 18 5.94 4.63 -16.55
C ILE A 18 6.17 4.61 -15.04
N SER A 19 7.32 5.15 -14.67
CA SER A 19 7.76 5.36 -13.30
C SER A 19 8.26 6.78 -13.14
N ILE A 20 7.75 7.49 -12.13
CA ILE A 20 8.16 8.88 -11.84
C ILE A 20 8.97 8.91 -10.57
N TYR A 21 10.08 9.65 -10.61
CA TYR A 21 11.02 9.84 -9.51
C TYR A 21 11.08 11.31 -9.09
N ASN A 22 11.22 11.56 -7.79
CA ASN A 22 11.50 12.89 -7.25
C ASN A 22 12.97 13.28 -7.45
N ALA A 23 13.32 14.51 -7.04
CA ALA A 23 14.68 15.04 -7.15
C ALA A 23 15.71 14.23 -6.34
N ASP A 24 15.28 13.59 -5.25
CA ASP A 24 16.10 12.75 -4.39
C ASP A 24 16.28 11.32 -4.93
N GLY A 25 15.70 11.01 -6.10
CA GLY A 25 15.78 9.70 -6.74
C GLY A 25 14.80 8.66 -6.17
N GLU A 26 13.88 9.06 -5.30
CA GLU A 26 12.83 8.20 -4.77
C GLU A 26 11.67 8.10 -5.77
N GLN A 27 11.13 6.90 -5.90
CA GLN A 27 10.09 6.63 -6.87
C GLN A 27 8.71 7.01 -6.32
N ILE A 28 8.14 8.10 -6.79
CA ILE A 28 6.88 8.67 -6.29
C ILE A 28 5.64 8.17 -7.02
N TYR A 29 5.80 7.54 -8.18
CA TYR A 29 4.69 6.96 -8.91
C TYR A 29 5.12 5.72 -9.68
N PHE A 30 4.23 4.74 -9.71
CA PHE A 30 4.29 3.63 -10.62
C PHE A 30 2.94 3.45 -11.29
N THR A 31 2.93 3.09 -12.57
CA THR A 31 1.67 2.84 -13.28
C THR A 31 0.90 1.65 -12.71
N ASP A 32 1.61 0.64 -12.23
CA ASP A 32 1.03 -0.59 -11.70
C ASP A 32 0.57 -0.46 -10.23
N LYS A 33 1.07 0.53 -9.49
CA LYS A 33 0.85 0.66 -8.04
C LYS A 33 0.27 2.00 -7.60
N GLY A 34 0.37 3.05 -8.41
CA GLY A 34 -0.08 4.39 -8.05
C GLY A 34 1.01 5.23 -7.37
N THR A 35 0.59 6.16 -6.52
CA THR A 35 1.46 7.22 -5.97
C THR A 35 1.98 6.86 -4.58
N PHE A 36 3.26 7.14 -4.35
CA PHE A 36 3.94 6.96 -3.07
C PHE A 36 4.44 8.29 -2.52
N THR A 37 4.32 8.45 -1.21
CA THR A 37 4.99 9.52 -0.47
C THR A 37 5.95 8.89 0.52
N TRP A 38 7.23 9.07 0.25
CA TRP A 38 8.33 8.60 1.09
C TRP A 38 8.65 9.61 2.19
N GLN A 39 9.29 9.11 3.23
CA GLN A 39 9.79 9.95 4.31
C GLN A 39 11.01 9.26 4.90
N LYS A 40 12.10 9.99 4.99
CA LYS A 40 13.33 9.56 5.66
C LYS A 40 13.40 10.14 7.06
N ASP A 41 13.98 9.40 8.00
CA ASP A 41 14.15 9.80 9.41
C ASP A 41 12.83 10.28 10.06
N ALA A 42 11.74 9.58 9.73
CA ALA A 42 10.41 9.92 10.21
C ALA A 42 10.30 9.74 11.73
N ILE A 43 9.81 10.77 12.41
CA ILE A 43 9.47 10.68 13.84
C ILE A 43 8.29 9.70 13.97
N PRO A 44 8.38 8.67 14.84
CA PRO A 44 7.29 7.73 15.03
C PRO A 44 6.08 8.43 15.67
N ASP A 45 4.90 7.94 15.33
CA ASP A 45 3.67 8.25 16.06
C ASP A 45 3.65 7.45 17.37
N TYR A 46 2.92 7.92 18.38
CA TYR A 46 2.82 7.25 19.67
C TYR A 46 1.36 6.98 20.01
N ALA A 47 1.04 5.79 20.49
CA ALA A 47 -0.26 5.50 21.09
C ALA A 47 -0.16 4.50 22.23
N TRP A 48 -1.23 4.42 23.02
CA TRP A 48 -1.43 3.39 24.03
C TRP A 48 -1.64 2.03 23.40
N PHE A 49 -0.96 1.01 23.93
CA PHE A 49 -1.08 -0.37 23.52
C PHE A 49 -0.99 -1.31 24.71
N ASN A 50 -1.98 -2.19 24.87
CA ASN A 50 -2.05 -3.20 25.92
C ASN A 50 -1.66 -4.62 25.47
N GLY A 51 -1.09 -4.76 24.27
CA GLY A 51 -0.73 -6.06 23.70
C GLY A 51 -1.82 -6.70 22.83
N THR A 52 -3.01 -6.09 22.73
CA THR A 52 -4.10 -6.59 21.91
C THR A 52 -4.42 -5.65 20.74
N ALA A 53 -4.72 -6.24 19.58
CA ALA A 53 -5.04 -5.51 18.37
C ALA A 53 -6.21 -6.18 17.64
N ASN A 54 -6.95 -5.37 16.88
CA ASN A 54 -7.94 -5.85 15.93
C ASN A 54 -7.46 -5.60 14.49
N HIS A 55 -7.98 -6.40 13.56
CA HIS A 55 -7.69 -6.31 12.14
C HIS A 55 -8.99 -6.28 11.34
N HIS A 56 -9.06 -5.37 10.38
CA HIS A 56 -10.16 -5.33 9.41
C HIS A 56 -9.99 -6.50 8.43
N LEU A 57 -11.02 -7.31 8.29
CA LEU A 57 -11.06 -8.43 7.34
C LEU A 57 -11.75 -8.01 6.05
N LEU A 58 -11.45 -8.69 4.94
CA LEU A 58 -12.11 -8.45 3.64
C LEU A 58 -13.62 -8.74 3.67
N THR A 59 -14.07 -9.52 4.65
CA THR A 59 -15.49 -9.81 4.90
C THR A 59 -16.21 -8.71 5.66
N ASP A 60 -15.46 -7.80 6.29
CA ASP A 60 -16.02 -6.76 7.14
C ASP A 60 -16.56 -5.61 6.28
N SER A 61 -17.62 -4.99 6.75
CA SER A 61 -18.11 -3.74 6.17
C SER A 61 -17.33 -2.55 6.72
N ILE A 62 -17.16 -1.53 5.89
CA ILE A 62 -16.53 -0.27 6.27
C ILE A 62 -17.50 0.52 7.15
N THR A 63 -17.12 0.76 8.40
CA THR A 63 -17.92 1.55 9.37
C THR A 63 -17.43 2.97 9.53
N ASP A 64 -16.13 3.20 9.31
CA ASP A 64 -15.46 4.46 9.59
C ASP A 64 -14.44 4.78 8.50
N ILE A 65 -14.27 6.09 8.23
CA ILE A 65 -13.28 6.62 7.29
C ILE A 65 -12.38 7.59 8.07
N PRO A 66 -11.04 7.48 7.98
CA PRO A 66 -10.30 6.44 7.25
C PRO A 66 -10.44 5.05 7.89
N VAL A 67 -10.47 4.00 7.05
CA VAL A 67 -10.62 2.61 7.48
C VAL A 67 -9.37 2.19 8.23
N ARG A 68 -9.55 1.76 9.48
CA ARG A 68 -8.45 1.24 10.31
C ARG A 68 -8.22 -0.22 9.97
N ILE A 69 -7.20 -0.50 9.16
CA ILE A 69 -6.83 -1.87 8.77
C ILE A 69 -6.38 -2.67 9.99
N ASN A 70 -5.72 -2.01 10.93
CA ASN A 70 -5.49 -2.54 12.26
C ASN A 70 -5.68 -1.46 13.32
N THR A 71 -6.31 -1.85 14.42
CA THR A 71 -6.56 -0.97 15.57
C THR A 71 -5.79 -1.53 16.76
N LEU A 72 -4.87 -0.73 17.30
CA LEU A 72 -4.17 -1.04 18.53
C LEU A 72 -5.07 -0.65 19.70
N TYR A 73 -5.30 -1.56 20.64
CA TYR A 73 -6.08 -1.28 21.84
C TYR A 73 -5.19 -0.87 22.99
N GLY A 74 -5.70 0.03 23.82
CA GLY A 74 -5.06 0.52 25.03
C GLY A 74 -5.52 1.94 25.32
N ASP A 75 -5.43 2.33 26.58
CA ASP A 75 -5.74 3.67 27.04
C ASP A 75 -4.94 4.03 28.30
N TYR A 76 -5.09 5.26 28.78
CA TYR A 76 -4.36 5.76 29.95
C TYR A 76 -4.79 5.08 31.27
N HIS A 77 -6.02 4.58 31.36
CA HIS A 77 -6.58 3.97 32.56
C HIS A 77 -6.32 2.46 32.64
N ASP A 78 -5.97 1.83 31.52
CA ASP A 78 -5.60 0.43 31.45
C ASP A 78 -4.18 0.22 32.02
N PRO A 79 -4.02 -0.52 33.14
CA PRO A 79 -2.72 -0.72 33.78
C PRO A 79 -1.73 -1.52 32.93
N ASP A 80 -2.21 -2.29 31.96
CA ASP A 80 -1.36 -3.07 31.04
C ASP A 80 -0.94 -2.26 29.81
N SER A 81 -1.55 -1.09 29.60
CA SER A 81 -1.25 -0.22 28.47
C SER A 81 0.07 0.52 28.63
N LYS A 82 0.85 0.57 27.54
CA LYS A 82 2.07 1.37 27.43
C LYS A 82 1.99 2.26 26.20
N ILE A 83 2.62 3.43 26.27
CA ILE A 83 2.84 4.25 25.08
C ILE A 83 3.96 3.60 24.28
N ILE A 84 3.67 3.23 23.04
CA ILE A 84 4.63 2.61 22.14
C ILE A 84 4.82 3.47 20.89
N PRO A 85 6.04 3.51 20.33
CA PRO A 85 6.27 4.10 19.02
C PRO A 85 5.69 3.21 17.93
N MET A 86 5.09 3.82 16.91
CA MET A 86 4.55 3.14 15.74
C MET A 86 4.81 3.95 14.47
N LYS A 87 4.80 3.26 13.34
CA LYS A 87 4.78 3.86 12.01
C LYS A 87 3.38 3.80 11.44
N VAL A 88 2.74 4.97 11.26
CA VAL A 88 1.42 5.05 10.64
C VAL A 88 1.55 5.15 9.12
N HIS A 89 1.17 4.09 8.41
CA HIS A 89 1.05 4.08 6.97
C HIS A 89 -0.37 4.45 6.56
N ARG A 90 -0.50 5.51 5.75
CA ARG A 90 -1.79 5.96 5.20
C ARG A 90 -1.91 5.50 3.76
N GLY A 91 -3.09 5.13 3.30
CA GLY A 91 -3.25 4.78 1.90
C GLY A 91 -4.66 4.95 1.38
N LYS A 92 -4.84 4.80 0.07
CA LYS A 92 -6.16 4.67 -0.54
C LYS A 92 -6.27 3.33 -1.24
N GLN A 93 -7.30 2.57 -0.93
CA GLN A 93 -7.52 1.22 -1.43
C GLN A 93 -8.89 1.10 -2.10
N PRO A 94 -9.07 0.20 -3.08
CA PRO A 94 -10.35 0.00 -3.74
C PRO A 94 -11.38 -0.58 -2.77
N TYR A 95 -12.62 -0.12 -2.86
CA TYR A 95 -13.74 -0.64 -2.10
C TYR A 95 -15.01 -0.71 -2.96
N ASP A 96 -15.92 -1.63 -2.61
CA ASP A 96 -17.19 -1.82 -3.29
C ASP A 96 -18.20 -0.76 -2.84
N LEU A 97 -18.78 -0.01 -3.78
CA LEU A 97 -19.75 1.06 -3.48
C LEU A 97 -21.11 0.53 -2.96
N VAL A 98 -21.45 -0.72 -3.29
CA VAL A 98 -22.73 -1.33 -2.94
C VAL A 98 -22.60 -2.20 -1.69
N HIS A 99 -21.57 -3.04 -1.65
CA HIS A 99 -21.34 -3.94 -0.51
C HIS A 99 -20.57 -3.29 0.64
N ASN A 100 -20.05 -2.07 0.43
CA ASN A 100 -19.32 -1.26 1.40
C ASN A 100 -18.20 -2.03 2.11
N ARG A 101 -17.32 -2.68 1.33
CA ARG A 101 -16.19 -3.49 1.81
C ARG A 101 -14.95 -3.22 0.99
N ILE A 102 -13.77 -3.43 1.57
CA ILE A 102 -12.52 -3.37 0.82
C ILE A 102 -12.48 -4.49 -0.22
N LEU A 103 -12.00 -4.16 -1.41
CA LEU A 103 -11.85 -5.12 -2.51
C LEU A 103 -10.40 -5.61 -2.60
N GLN A 104 -10.23 -6.88 -2.92
CA GLN A 104 -8.94 -7.45 -3.24
C GLN A 104 -8.82 -7.59 -4.76
N ALA A 105 -7.91 -6.83 -5.36
CA ALA A 105 -7.57 -6.99 -6.76
C ALA A 105 -6.57 -8.12 -6.96
N LYS A 106 -6.69 -8.83 -8.09
CA LYS A 106 -5.62 -9.68 -8.60
C LYS A 106 -4.53 -8.81 -9.20
N LEU A 107 -3.34 -8.85 -8.61
CA LEU A 107 -2.26 -7.92 -8.97
C LEU A 107 -1.41 -8.42 -10.13
N TRP A 108 -1.21 -9.73 -10.26
CA TRP A 108 -0.28 -10.31 -11.22
C TRP A 108 -0.84 -11.56 -11.89
N ASP A 109 -0.41 -11.78 -13.13
CA ASP A 109 -0.58 -13.00 -13.90
C ASP A 109 0.56 -13.08 -14.94
N PRO A 110 1.07 -14.28 -15.29
CA PRO A 110 2.03 -14.43 -16.38
C PRO A 110 1.47 -14.05 -17.75
N GLU A 111 0.17 -14.21 -17.98
CA GLU A 111 -0.51 -13.95 -19.26
C GLU A 111 -1.32 -12.65 -19.22
N LYS A 112 -1.26 -11.89 -20.33
CA LYS A 112 -2.14 -10.74 -20.54
C LYS A 112 -3.60 -11.17 -20.73
N GLY A 113 -4.53 -10.40 -20.19
CA GLY A 113 -5.97 -10.61 -20.28
C GLY A 113 -6.52 -11.58 -19.23
N LYS A 114 -5.75 -11.89 -18.19
CA LYS A 114 -6.16 -12.77 -17.08
C LYS A 114 -6.53 -12.01 -15.80
N GLY A 115 -6.65 -10.69 -15.89
CA GLY A 115 -7.04 -9.83 -14.78
C GLY A 115 -5.88 -9.50 -13.84
N GLY A 116 -4.64 -9.53 -14.32
CA GLY A 116 -3.49 -9.10 -13.52
C GLY A 116 -3.31 -7.59 -13.63
N LEU A 117 -3.61 -6.82 -12.58
CA LEU A 117 -3.58 -5.35 -12.62
C LEU A 117 -2.25 -4.77 -13.13
N TRP A 118 -1.11 -5.36 -12.76
CA TRP A 118 0.22 -4.89 -13.13
C TRP A 118 0.58 -5.13 -14.60
N VAL A 119 -0.18 -5.97 -15.30
CA VAL A 119 0.07 -6.38 -16.67
C VAL A 119 -1.01 -5.84 -17.62
N ASP A 120 -2.27 -5.90 -17.18
CA ASP A 120 -3.45 -5.53 -17.96
C ASP A 120 -3.85 -4.06 -17.76
N TYR A 121 -3.48 -3.45 -16.63
CA TYR A 121 -3.86 -2.09 -16.23
C TYR A 121 -5.39 -1.85 -16.21
N ASP A 122 -6.16 -2.92 -16.04
CA ASP A 122 -7.62 -2.92 -15.97
C ASP A 122 -8.08 -3.26 -14.55
N TRP A 123 -8.64 -2.25 -13.87
CA TRP A 123 -9.16 -2.39 -12.52
C TRP A 123 -10.41 -3.29 -12.46
N ASP A 124 -11.32 -3.18 -13.41
CA ASP A 124 -12.57 -3.97 -13.40
C ASP A 124 -12.25 -5.46 -13.54
N ALA A 125 -11.37 -5.81 -14.48
CA ALA A 125 -10.91 -7.18 -14.68
C ALA A 125 -10.17 -7.71 -13.43
N ALA A 126 -9.29 -6.90 -12.84
CA ALA A 126 -8.50 -7.29 -11.68
C ALA A 126 -9.33 -7.45 -10.39
N LEU A 127 -10.27 -6.56 -10.14
CA LEU A 127 -11.17 -6.63 -8.99
C LEU A 127 -12.12 -7.81 -9.13
N LYS A 128 -12.68 -8.02 -10.32
CA LYS A 128 -13.52 -9.18 -10.60
C LYS A 128 -12.75 -10.48 -10.36
N ALA A 129 -11.57 -10.64 -10.97
CA ALA A 129 -10.78 -11.86 -10.82
C ALA A 129 -10.34 -12.11 -9.38
N GLY A 130 -9.95 -11.05 -8.65
CA GLY A 130 -9.52 -11.17 -7.25
C GLY A 130 -10.67 -11.52 -6.29
N MET A 131 -11.85 -10.92 -6.49
CA MET A 131 -13.02 -11.21 -5.67
C MET A 131 -13.63 -12.58 -5.99
N ASP A 132 -13.65 -12.97 -7.27
CA ASP A 132 -14.07 -14.31 -7.70
C ASP A 132 -13.18 -15.40 -7.08
N TYR A 133 -11.86 -15.17 -6.98
CA TYR A 133 -10.92 -16.09 -6.31
C TYR A 133 -11.20 -16.24 -4.80
N LEU A 134 -11.72 -15.20 -4.16
CA LEU A 134 -12.03 -15.20 -2.72
C LEU A 134 -13.45 -15.67 -2.41
N ASP A 135 -14.23 -16.07 -3.42
CA ASP A 135 -15.67 -16.37 -3.30
C ASP A 135 -16.46 -15.22 -2.64
N LEU A 136 -16.06 -13.96 -2.90
CA LEU A 136 -16.72 -12.77 -2.37
C LEU A 136 -17.46 -12.01 -3.48
N PRO A 137 -18.67 -11.50 -3.21
CA PRO A 137 -19.43 -10.77 -4.22
C PRO A 137 -18.76 -9.44 -4.54
N PHE A 138 -18.70 -9.11 -5.83
CA PHE A 138 -18.33 -7.80 -6.34
C PHE A 138 -19.51 -7.22 -7.12
N SER A 139 -19.90 -5.98 -6.82
CA SER A 139 -21.04 -5.31 -7.44
C SER A 139 -20.76 -4.79 -8.85
N GLY A 140 -19.50 -4.79 -9.29
CA GLY A 140 -19.06 -4.10 -10.50
C GLY A 140 -18.93 -2.58 -10.33
N GLN A 141 -19.17 -2.05 -9.13
CA GLN A 141 -18.98 -0.64 -8.83
C GLN A 141 -17.97 -0.49 -7.69
N TYR A 142 -16.88 0.23 -7.97
CA TYR A 142 -15.84 0.48 -6.99
C TYR A 142 -15.49 1.97 -6.89
N GLY A 143 -14.98 2.34 -5.73
CA GLY A 143 -14.32 3.61 -5.49
C GLY A 143 -13.01 3.37 -4.73
N PHE A 144 -12.40 4.45 -4.25
CA PHE A 144 -11.22 4.37 -3.40
C PHE A 144 -11.51 5.01 -2.04
N VAL A 145 -11.13 4.33 -0.97
CA VAL A 145 -11.32 4.78 0.41
C VAL A 145 -9.98 4.96 1.11
N GLU A 146 -9.90 5.96 1.97
CA GLU A 146 -8.72 6.19 2.81
C GLU A 146 -8.60 5.10 3.87
N THR A 147 -7.37 4.64 4.09
CA THR A 147 -7.02 3.56 5.00
C THR A 147 -5.83 3.96 5.87
N ILE A 148 -5.79 3.47 7.09
CA ILE A 148 -4.68 3.62 8.02
C ILE A 148 -4.25 2.26 8.52
N PHE A 149 -2.95 2.02 8.48
CA PHE A 149 -2.28 0.84 9.01
C PHE A 149 -1.17 1.26 9.97
N ASN A 150 -1.24 0.78 11.21
CA ASN A 150 -0.29 1.03 12.27
C ASN A 150 0.75 -0.10 12.29
N ASN A 151 1.99 0.17 11.94
CA ASN A 151 3.06 -0.83 12.05
C ASN A 151 3.85 -0.62 13.35
N ASN A 152 3.92 -1.67 14.17
CA ASN A 152 4.76 -1.72 15.36
C ASN A 152 5.96 -2.62 15.08
N GLU A 153 6.76 -2.27 14.09
CA GLU A 153 8.10 -2.85 13.95
C GLU A 153 9.02 -2.18 14.97
N PRO A 154 9.84 -2.95 15.70
CA PRO A 154 10.90 -2.35 16.49
C PRO A 154 11.81 -1.54 15.56
N PRO A 155 12.32 -0.37 15.97
CA PRO A 155 13.23 0.41 15.16
C PRO A 155 14.45 -0.43 14.76
N GLU A 156 14.89 -0.28 13.52
CA GLU A 156 16.03 -1.01 12.96
C GLU A 156 17.23 -0.96 13.93
N GLY A 157 17.71 -2.15 14.34
CA GLY A 157 18.88 -2.29 15.22
C GLY A 157 18.65 -3.05 16.53
N LEU A 158 17.42 -3.45 16.87
CA LEU A 158 17.15 -4.38 17.97
C LEU A 158 16.89 -5.78 17.43
N THR A 159 17.98 -6.54 17.28
CA THR A 159 17.97 -7.92 16.81
C THR A 159 17.48 -8.87 17.90
N THR A 160 16.30 -9.42 17.70
CA THR A 160 16.04 -10.85 18.00
C THR A 160 14.89 -11.32 17.11
N PHE A 161 15.19 -11.41 15.82
CA PHE A 161 14.37 -12.07 14.80
C PHE A 161 14.19 -13.59 15.07
N ASP A 162 14.84 -14.14 16.11
CA ASP A 162 14.88 -15.58 16.39
C ASP A 162 13.92 -16.08 17.49
N GLU A 163 13.25 -15.21 18.25
CA GLU A 163 12.33 -15.67 19.32
C GLU A 163 10.84 -15.35 19.09
N ILE A 164 10.49 -14.35 18.27
CA ILE A 164 9.08 -13.99 18.01
C ILE A 164 8.51 -14.73 16.77
N SER A 165 9.35 -15.17 15.82
CA SER A 165 8.90 -15.90 14.62
C SER A 165 8.38 -17.32 14.91
N LYS A 166 8.58 -17.84 16.12
CA LYS A 166 8.11 -19.17 16.53
C LYS A 166 6.80 -19.18 17.32
N TYR A 167 6.27 -18.02 17.72
CA TYR A 167 4.98 -17.96 18.42
C TYR A 167 3.86 -17.45 17.50
N ARG A 168 3.15 -18.43 16.89
CA ARG A 168 1.87 -18.33 16.18
C ARG A 168 1.85 -17.72 14.77
N PHE A 169 2.51 -18.35 13.80
CA PHE A 169 1.96 -18.43 12.45
C PHE A 169 2.25 -19.81 11.83
N ARG A 170 1.60 -20.84 12.36
CA ARG A 170 1.40 -22.10 11.64
C ARG A 170 -0.07 -22.21 11.26
N LYS A 171 -0.30 -22.18 9.95
CA LYS A 171 -1.56 -22.41 9.21
C LYS A 171 -2.67 -21.36 9.42
N LYS A 172 -2.68 -20.34 8.55
CA LYS A 172 -3.88 -19.75 7.87
C LYS A 172 -3.70 -18.31 7.33
N ALA A 173 -2.49 -17.76 7.22
CA ALA A 173 -2.26 -16.45 6.61
C ALA A 173 -1.36 -16.47 5.36
N ALA A 174 -1.41 -17.55 4.58
CA ALA A 174 -0.70 -17.67 3.30
C ALA A 174 -1.51 -17.10 2.11
N ALA A 175 -2.30 -16.04 2.33
CA ALA A 175 -3.12 -15.42 1.29
C ALA A 175 -2.83 -13.93 1.08
N ILE A 176 -1.82 -13.38 1.76
CA ILE A 176 -1.62 -11.92 1.76
C ILE A 176 -0.37 -11.49 0.98
N PHE A 177 0.67 -12.31 0.85
CA PHE A 177 1.75 -12.13 -0.14
C PHE A 177 2.32 -13.52 -0.47
N GLN A 178 2.29 -13.94 -1.73
CA GLN A 178 2.93 -15.20 -2.14
C GLN A 178 4.43 -14.95 -2.34
N ASP A 179 5.24 -15.34 -1.35
CA ASP A 179 6.71 -15.34 -1.45
C ASP A 179 7.21 -16.24 -2.61
N GLU A 180 6.42 -17.22 -3.06
CA GLU A 180 6.78 -18.14 -4.14
C GLU A 180 6.74 -17.49 -5.54
N ASP A 181 6.01 -16.38 -5.73
CA ASP A 181 5.97 -15.65 -7.01
C ASP A 181 7.19 -14.73 -7.20
N MET A 182 7.90 -14.36 -6.12
CA MET A 182 9.07 -13.48 -6.17
C MET A 182 10.32 -14.18 -6.73
N ALA A 183 10.38 -15.51 -6.68
CA ALA A 183 11.56 -16.29 -7.09
C ALA A 183 11.66 -16.51 -8.61
N GLY A 184 10.56 -16.32 -9.35
CA GLY A 184 10.48 -16.48 -10.81
C GLY A 184 10.41 -15.17 -11.60
N MET A 185 10.42 -14.01 -10.92
CA MET A 185 10.25 -12.70 -11.56
C MET A 185 11.42 -12.35 -12.49
N ALA A 186 11.29 -12.68 -13.77
CA ALA A 186 11.79 -11.77 -14.78
C ALA A 186 11.01 -10.47 -14.58
N LEU A 187 11.68 -9.44 -14.05
CA LEU A 187 11.10 -8.11 -13.89
C LEU A 187 10.35 -7.75 -15.18
N PRO A 188 9.10 -7.25 -15.10
CA PRO A 188 8.47 -6.68 -16.28
C PRO A 188 9.45 -5.66 -16.89
N THR A 189 9.45 -5.58 -18.22
CA THR A 189 10.36 -4.72 -18.99
C THR A 189 10.56 -3.38 -18.27
N PRO A 190 11.80 -2.90 -18.06
CA PRO A 190 12.05 -1.78 -17.16
C PRO A 190 11.15 -0.61 -17.53
N ALA A 191 10.27 -0.21 -16.61
CA ALA A 191 9.40 0.94 -16.80
C ALA A 191 10.27 2.16 -17.16
N GLN A 192 9.80 2.96 -18.12
CA GLN A 192 10.56 4.14 -18.55
C GLN A 192 10.69 5.10 -17.36
N LYS A 193 11.94 5.43 -17.00
CA LYS A 193 12.24 6.31 -15.87
C LYS A 193 12.03 7.76 -16.28
N LYS A 194 11.15 8.47 -15.58
CA LYS A 194 11.00 9.92 -15.68
C LYS A 194 11.37 10.60 -14.38
N GLN A 195 12.24 11.60 -14.45
CA GLN A 195 12.48 12.52 -13.36
C GLN A 195 11.54 13.71 -13.48
N VAL A 196 11.00 14.19 -12.36
CA VAL A 196 10.31 15.48 -12.33
C VAL A 196 11.32 16.55 -12.77
N PRO A 197 11.01 17.38 -13.80
CA PRO A 197 11.91 18.44 -14.21
C PRO A 197 12.09 19.41 -13.05
N VAL A 198 13.36 19.61 -12.63
CA VAL A 198 13.72 20.65 -11.66
C VAL A 198 13.35 21.99 -12.28
N PRO A 199 12.55 22.86 -11.62
CA PRO A 199 12.30 24.19 -12.15
C PRO A 199 13.63 24.90 -12.28
N ALA A 200 13.96 25.36 -13.50
CA ALA A 200 15.17 26.11 -13.75
C ALA A 200 15.15 27.37 -12.88
N THR A 201 16.03 27.43 -11.88
CA THR A 201 16.32 28.67 -11.16
C THR A 201 16.86 29.65 -12.19
N THR A 202 15.99 30.54 -12.67
CA THR A 202 16.40 31.64 -13.52
C THR A 202 17.17 32.58 -12.62
N VAL A 203 18.50 32.45 -12.64
CA VAL A 203 19.40 33.46 -12.08
C VAL A 203 19.22 34.69 -12.95
N VAL A 204 18.43 35.64 -12.46
CA VAL A 204 18.39 36.98 -13.03
C VAL A 204 19.75 37.61 -12.74
N SER A 205 20.62 37.58 -13.75
CA SER A 205 21.82 38.40 -13.82
C SER A 205 21.40 39.87 -13.75
N ALA A 206 21.58 40.49 -12.59
CA ALA A 206 21.50 41.93 -12.44
C ALA A 206 22.78 42.55 -13.03
N GLY A 207 22.74 42.87 -14.32
CA GLY A 207 23.75 43.67 -14.99
C GLY A 207 23.47 45.16 -14.82
N GLY A 208 24.44 45.88 -14.24
CA GLY A 208 24.83 47.22 -14.66
C GLY A 208 23.98 48.42 -14.23
N CYS A 209 24.53 49.20 -13.29
CA CYS A 209 24.67 50.66 -13.38
C CYS A 209 26.01 51.05 -12.77
#